data_AF-A0A920NXB6-F1
#
_entry.id   AF-A0A920NXB6-F1
#
_cell.length_a   1.000
_cell.length_b   1.000
_cell.length_c   1.000
_cell.angle_alpha   90.00
_cell.angle_beta   90.00
_cell.angle_gamma   90.00
#
_symmetry.space_group_name_H-M   'P 1'
#
loop_
_entity.id
_entity.type
_entity.pdbx_description
1 polymer ?
#
loop_
_entity_poly.entity_id
_entity_poly.type
_entity_poly.pdbx_seq_one_letter_code
_entity_poly.pdbx_strand_id
1 'polypeptide(L)'
;MKEYLKQLKPNDFEDIVSMNALYGPGALGMNMVDSYIDRKHGREEVTYGHESVKKVLSSTYGVIVYQEQVMQIAQELLASA
;
A
#
# COMPACT_ATOMS: atom_id res chain seq x y z
N MET A 1 -2.31 -12.08 11.73
CA MET A 1 -2.71 -10.70 12.10
C MET A 1 -1.83 -10.19 13.24
N LYS A 2 -1.87 -10.82 14.42
CA LYS A 2 -1.08 -10.39 15.59
C LYS A 2 0.42 -10.23 15.30
N GLU A 3 1.04 -11.20 14.61
CA GLU A 3 2.47 -11.10 14.25
C GLU A 3 2.76 -9.99 13.24
N TYR A 4 1.90 -9.81 12.23
CA TYR A 4 2.04 -8.70 11.28
C TYR A 4 1.88 -7.34 11.94
N LEU A 5 0.97 -7.17 12.90
CA LEU A 5 0.84 -5.92 13.64
C LEU A 5 2.08 -5.61 14.49
N LYS A 6 2.71 -6.63 15.10
CA LYS A 6 3.98 -6.46 15.81
C LYS A 6 5.11 -6.01 14.89
N GLN A 7 5.16 -6.55 13.67
CA GLN A 7 6.15 -6.18 12.67
C GLN A 7 5.87 -4.80 12.06
N LEU A 8 4.60 -4.49 11.79
CA LEU A 8 4.14 -3.23 11.23
C LEU A 8 4.46 -2.06 12.14
N LYS A 9 4.33 -2.24 13.47
CA LYS A 9 4.44 -1.15 14.47
C LYS A 9 3.59 0.06 14.04
N PRO A 10 2.25 -0.10 14.00
CA PRO A 10 1.37 0.97 13.54
C PRO A 10 1.57 2.22 14.40
N ASN A 11 1.72 3.37 13.74
CA ASN A 11 1.91 4.68 14.37
C ASN A 11 0.81 5.68 14.01
N ASP A 12 -0.10 5.29 13.09
CA ASP A 12 -1.32 6.02 12.79
C ASP A 12 -2.52 5.07 12.61
N PHE A 13 -3.69 5.66 12.41
CA PHE A 13 -4.93 4.90 12.19
C PHE A 13 -4.95 4.21 10.81
N GLU A 14 -4.30 4.80 9.82
CA GLU A 14 -4.29 4.33 8.43
C GLU A 14 -3.57 2.98 8.30
N ASP A 15 -2.52 2.76 9.09
CA ASP A 15 -1.84 1.48 9.22
C ASP A 15 -2.79 0.35 9.63
N ILE A 16 -3.71 0.63 10.57
CA ILE A 16 -4.65 -0.36 11.08
C ILE A 16 -5.68 -0.71 10.00
N VAL A 17 -6.18 0.30 9.31
CA VAL A 17 -7.13 0.14 8.20
C VAL A 17 -6.47 -0.62 7.05
N SER A 18 -5.25 -0.22 6.66
CA SER A 18 -4.47 -0.87 5.60
C SER A 18 -4.17 -2.32 5.94
N MET A 19 -3.73 -2.60 7.16
CA MET A 19 -3.47 -3.98 7.61
C MET A 19 -4.75 -4.82 7.62
N ASN A 20 -5.89 -4.25 8.01
CA ASN A 20 -7.17 -4.96 7.95
C ASN A 20 -7.54 -5.34 6.50
N ALA A 21 -7.39 -4.40 5.55
CA ALA A 21 -7.66 -4.62 4.14
C ALA A 21 -6.69 -5.66 3.52
N LEU A 22 -5.41 -5.62 3.90
CA LEU A 22 -4.38 -6.53 3.39
C LEU A 22 -4.44 -7.93 4.03
N TYR A 23 -5.12 -8.11 5.16
CA TYR A 23 -5.18 -9.39 5.86
C TYR A 23 -6.22 -10.35 5.25
N GLY A 24 -6.11 -10.60 3.95
CA GLY A 24 -6.94 -11.55 3.19
C GLY A 24 -6.08 -12.58 2.43
N PRO A 25 -6.65 -13.74 2.03
CA PRO A 25 -5.90 -14.82 1.38
C PRO A 25 -5.14 -14.38 0.12
N GLY A 26 -5.73 -13.48 -0.68
CA GLY A 26 -5.11 -12.97 -1.91
C GLY A 26 -3.86 -12.14 -1.62
N ALA A 27 -4.00 -11.08 -0.81
CA ALA A 27 -2.89 -10.20 -0.47
C ALA A 27 -1.76 -10.91 0.29
N LEU A 28 -2.10 -11.87 1.15
CA LEU A 28 -1.11 -12.74 1.82
C LEU A 28 -0.37 -13.64 0.82
N GLY A 29 -1.10 -14.27 -0.11
CA GLY A 29 -0.50 -15.12 -1.15
C GLY A 29 0.40 -14.36 -2.13
N MET A 30 0.20 -13.05 -2.27
CA MET A 30 1.00 -12.17 -3.11
C MET A 30 2.10 -11.41 -2.36
N ASN A 31 2.36 -11.74 -1.10
CA ASN A 31 3.41 -11.09 -0.28
C ASN A 31 3.20 -9.57 -0.09
N MET A 32 1.97 -9.07 -0.23
CA MET A 32 1.67 -7.63 -0.18
C MET A 32 1.79 -7.05 1.23
N VAL A 33 1.47 -7.86 2.25
CA VAL A 33 1.61 -7.47 3.65
C VAL A 33 3.08 -7.21 3.99
N ASP A 34 3.96 -8.11 3.56
CA ASP A 34 5.40 -7.99 3.81
C ASP A 34 5.99 -6.78 3.09
N SER A 35 5.67 -6.56 1.81
CA SER A 35 6.10 -5.35 1.09
C SER A 35 5.56 -4.06 1.73
N TYR A 36 4.31 -4.03 2.20
CA TYR A 36 3.79 -2.86 2.91
C TYR A 36 4.61 -2.55 4.17
N ILE A 37 4.90 -3.58 4.98
CA ILE A 37 5.68 -3.45 6.22
C ILE A 37 7.13 -3.04 5.90
N ASP A 38 7.78 -3.69 4.94
CA ASP A 38 9.18 -3.43 4.60
C ASP A 38 9.37 -2.05 4.01
N ARG A 39 8.48 -1.60 3.14
CA ARG A 39 8.52 -0.24 2.57
C ARG A 39 8.24 0.83 3.61
N LYS A 40 7.29 0.61 4.52
CA LYS A 40 7.04 1.51 5.66
C LYS A 40 8.32 1.76 6.47
N HIS A 41 9.07 0.69 6.72
CA HIS A 41 10.30 0.74 7.52
C HIS A 41 11.57 1.03 6.70
N GLY A 42 11.43 1.34 5.40
CA GLY A 42 12.55 1.64 4.51
C GLY A 42 13.49 0.46 4.24
N ARG A 43 13.03 -0.78 4.45
CA ARG A 43 13.77 -2.01 4.12
C ARG A 43 13.63 -2.42 2.66
N GLU A 44 12.58 -1.95 2.00
CA GLU A 44 12.34 -2.11 0.56
C GLU A 44 12.15 -0.70 -0.05
N GLU A 45 12.78 -0.45 -1.21
CA GLU A 45 12.62 0.81 -1.94
C GLU A 45 11.24 0.87 -2.61
N VAL A 46 10.62 2.05 -2.62
CA VAL A 46 9.33 2.25 -3.27
C VAL A 46 9.51 2.88 -4.65
N THR A 47 9.12 2.14 -5.69
CA THR A 47 9.15 2.63 -7.09
C THR A 47 7.73 2.78 -7.63
N TYR A 48 7.38 3.98 -8.10
CA TYR A 48 6.00 4.31 -8.52
C TYR A 48 5.75 4.28 -10.03
N GLY A 49 6.80 4.24 -10.87
CA GLY A 49 6.70 4.22 -12.34
C GLY A 49 6.16 5.50 -12.99
N HIS A 50 5.34 6.30 -12.29
CA HIS A 50 4.77 7.57 -12.74
C HIS A 50 4.41 8.47 -11.55
N GLU A 51 4.47 9.81 -11.71
CA GLU A 51 4.18 10.77 -10.63
C GLU A 51 2.71 10.69 -10.17
N SER A 52 1.77 10.47 -11.09
CA SER A 52 0.36 10.24 -10.74
C SER A 52 0.16 9.04 -9.81
N VAL A 53 0.90 7.95 -10.04
CA VAL A 53 0.84 6.75 -9.20
C VAL A 53 1.43 7.05 -7.82
N LYS A 54 2.53 7.81 -7.76
CA LYS A 54 3.11 8.28 -6.51
C LYS A 54 2.12 9.09 -5.69
N LYS A 55 1.41 10.04 -6.31
CA LYS A 55 0.40 10.87 -5.65
C LYS A 55 -0.69 10.02 -4.96
N VAL A 56 -1.14 8.94 -5.60
CA VAL A 56 -2.21 8.07 -5.07
C VAL A 56 -1.71 7.05 -4.05
N LEU A 57 -0.53 6.47 -4.26
CA LEU A 57 -0.04 5.35 -3.46
C LEU A 57 0.98 5.74 -2.38
N SER A 58 1.27 7.04 -2.20
CA SER A 58 2.24 7.49 -1.19
C SER A 58 1.82 7.09 0.23
N SER A 59 0.52 7.18 0.55
CA SER A 59 -0.02 6.83 1.88
C SER A 59 0.03 5.33 2.17
N THR A 60 0.17 4.49 1.14
CA THR A 60 0.22 3.03 1.27
C THR A 60 1.56 2.46 0.80
N TYR A 61 2.60 3.29 0.82
CA TYR A 61 3.98 2.88 0.50
C TYR A 61 4.08 2.18 -0.87
N GLY A 62 3.33 2.64 -1.87
CA GLY A 62 3.34 2.06 -3.22
C GLY A 62 2.61 0.73 -3.36
N VAL A 63 1.89 0.28 -2.33
CA VAL A 63 1.03 -0.91 -2.39
C VAL A 63 -0.40 -0.47 -2.70
N ILE A 64 -1.04 -1.10 -3.67
CA ILE A 64 -2.47 -0.87 -3.93
C ILE A 64 -3.27 -1.65 -2.89
N VAL A 65 -3.92 -0.92 -1.98
CA VAL A 65 -4.69 -1.49 -0.86
C VAL A 65 -6.18 -1.32 -1.10
N TYR A 66 -6.59 -0.17 -1.64
CA TYR A 66 -8.00 0.21 -1.77
C TYR A 66 -8.46 0.24 -3.23
N GLN A 67 -9.75 -0.02 -3.45
CA GLN A 67 -10.32 0.01 -4.80
C GLN A 67 -10.31 1.43 -5.38
N GLU A 68 -10.52 2.42 -4.52
CA GLU A 68 -10.49 3.84 -4.84
C GLU A 68 -9.13 4.27 -5.40
N GLN A 69 -8.03 3.65 -4.94
CA GLN A 69 -6.70 3.94 -5.48
C GLN A 69 -6.58 3.50 -6.95
N VAL A 70 -7.17 2.36 -7.32
CA VAL A 70 -7.21 1.91 -8.72
C VAL A 70 -7.98 2.91 -9.58
N MET A 71 -9.14 3.37 -9.09
CA MET A 71 -9.95 4.36 -9.79
C MET A 71 -9.21 5.70 -9.95
N GLN A 72 -8.56 6.18 -8.90
CA GLN A 72 -7.80 7.43 -8.91
C GLN A 72 -6.58 7.36 -9.83
N ILE A 73 -5.84 6.24 -9.84
CA ILE A 73 -4.72 6.04 -10.76
C ILE A 73 -5.21 6.11 -12.21
N ALA A 74 -6.29 5.42 -12.54
CA ALA A 74 -6.85 5.45 -13.89
C ALA A 74 -7.28 6.88 -14.29
N GLN A 75 -7.95 7.61 -13.40
CA GLN A 75 -8.36 8.99 -13.64
C GLN A 75 -7.17 9.92 -13.86
N GLU A 76 -6.16 9.89 -12.99
CA GLU A 76 -5.01 10.77 -13.07
C GLU A 76 -4.15 10.48 -14.31
N LEU A 77 -3.97 9.21 -14.68
CA LEU A 77 -3.20 8.84 -15.88
C LEU A 77 -3.91 9.30 -17.16
N LEU A 78 -5.23 9.12 -17.25
CA LEU A 78 -6.03 9.56 -18.39
C LEU A 78 -6.12 11.09 -18.48
N ALA A 79 -6.15 11.80 -17.35
CA ALA A 79 -6.15 13.26 -17.33
C ALA A 79 -4.78 13.87 -17.72
N SER A 80 -3.70 13.09 -17.59
CA SER A 80 -2.34 13.49 -17.98
C SER A 80 -1.95 13.12 -19.41
N ALA A 81 -2.85 12.47 -20.16
CA ALA A 81 -2.68 12.08 -21.57
C ALA A 81 -3.27 13.13 -22.53
#